data_AF-A0A0S2Z4E5-F1
#
_entry.id   AF-A0A0S2Z4E5-F1
#
_cell.length_a   1.000
_cell.length_b   1.000
_cell.length_c   1.000
_cell.angle_alpha   90.00
_cell.angle_beta   90.00
_cell.angle_gamma   90.00
#
_symmetry.space_group_name_H-M   'P 1'
#
loop_
_entity.id
_entity.type
_entity.pdbx_description
1 polymer ?
#
loop_
_entity_poly.entity_id
_entity_poly.type
_entity_poly.pdbx_seq_one_letter_code
_entity_poly.pdbx_strand_id
1 'polypeptide(L)'
;MYGRNELIARYIKLRTGKTRTRKQVSSHIQVLARRKAREIQAKLKYNKHLFVHIGQSSPSYSDPYLEAVDIRQIYDKFPEKKGGLKDLFERGPSNAFFLVKFWADLNTNIEDEGSSFYGVSSQYESPENMIITCSTKVCSFGKQVVEKVETEYARYENGHYSYRIHRSPLCEYMINFIHKLKHLPEKYMMNSVLENFTILQVVTNRDTQETLLCIAYVFEVSASEHGAQHHIYRLVKE
;
A
#
# COMPACT_ATOMS: atom_id res chain seq x y z
N MET A 1 -12.47 -19.51 -40.86
CA MET A 1 -11.77 -20.40 -39.90
C MET A 1 -12.76 -20.83 -38.83
N TYR A 2 -12.86 -22.13 -38.53
CA TYR A 2 -13.71 -22.60 -37.43
C TYR A 2 -13.09 -22.22 -36.08
N GLY A 3 -13.88 -21.68 -35.14
CA GLY A 3 -13.43 -21.33 -33.79
C GLY A 3 -13.22 -22.56 -32.91
N ARG A 4 -12.37 -22.46 -31.87
CA ARG A 4 -12.05 -23.55 -30.90
C ARG A 4 -13.30 -24.30 -30.40
N ASN A 5 -14.37 -23.56 -30.09
CA ASN A 5 -15.61 -24.14 -29.56
C ASN A 5 -16.41 -24.92 -30.61
N GLU A 6 -16.28 -24.60 -31.90
CA GLU A 6 -16.88 -25.37 -33.00
C GLU A 6 -16.15 -26.69 -33.23
N LEU A 7 -14.81 -26.68 -33.12
CA LEU A 7 -14.01 -27.89 -33.24
C LEU A 7 -14.35 -28.88 -32.11
N ILE A 8 -14.47 -28.39 -30.87
CA ILE A 8 -14.83 -29.21 -29.71
C ILE A 8 -16.27 -29.74 -29.84
N ALA A 9 -17.23 -28.90 -30.24
CA ALA A 9 -18.61 -29.34 -30.47
C ALA A 9 -18.70 -30.42 -31.55
N ARG A 10 -17.95 -30.27 -32.64
CA ARG A 10 -17.89 -31.23 -33.75
C ARG A 10 -17.25 -32.55 -33.33
N TYR A 11 -16.16 -32.50 -32.56
CA TYR A 11 -15.50 -33.69 -32.04
C TYR A 11 -16.42 -34.51 -31.12
N ILE A 12 -17.14 -33.86 -30.20
CA ILE A 12 -18.09 -34.52 -29.30
C ILE A 12 -19.22 -35.19 -30.10
N LYS A 13 -19.76 -34.51 -31.12
CA LYS A 13 -20.79 -35.07 -31.99
C LYS A 13 -20.29 -36.31 -32.74
N LEU A 14 -19.08 -36.26 -33.29
CA LEU A 14 -18.47 -37.39 -34.00
C LEU A 14 -18.23 -38.62 -33.11
N ARG A 15 -17.80 -38.41 -31.86
CA ARG A 15 -17.45 -39.53 -30.96
C ARG A 15 -18.62 -40.09 -30.16
N THR A 16 -19.67 -39.30 -29.94
CA THR A 16 -20.75 -39.67 -29.01
C THR A 16 -22.15 -39.58 -29.61
N GLY A 17 -22.31 -39.07 -30.83
CA GLY A 17 -23.60 -38.81 -31.47
C GLY A 17 -24.39 -37.64 -30.86
N LYS A 18 -23.97 -37.11 -29.71
CA LYS A 18 -24.68 -36.03 -29.00
C LYS A 18 -24.30 -34.66 -29.56
N THR A 19 -25.29 -33.90 -29.99
CA THR A 19 -25.09 -32.51 -30.47
C THR A 19 -25.04 -31.55 -29.27
N ARG A 20 -23.97 -30.77 -29.15
CA ARG A 20 -23.82 -29.70 -28.13
C ARG A 20 -23.68 -28.35 -28.81
N THR A 21 -24.41 -27.36 -28.32
CA THR A 21 -24.38 -25.99 -28.86
C THR A 21 -23.14 -25.24 -28.40
N ARG A 22 -22.71 -24.21 -29.14
CA ARG A 22 -21.55 -23.37 -28.76
C ARG A 22 -21.66 -22.84 -27.31
N LYS A 23 -22.88 -22.52 -26.86
CA LYS A 23 -23.16 -22.09 -25.48
C LYS A 23 -22.96 -23.21 -24.45
N GLN A 24 -23.35 -24.44 -24.76
CA GLN A 24 -23.18 -25.60 -23.87
C GLN A 24 -21.72 -26.02 -23.70
N VAL A 25 -20.89 -25.84 -24.74
CA VAL A 25 -19.47 -26.19 -24.72
C VAL A 25 -18.63 -25.12 -24.00
N SER A 26 -19.09 -23.87 -23.96
CA SER A 26 -18.30 -22.73 -23.48
C SER A 26 -18.67 -22.19 -22.09
N SER A 27 -19.79 -22.59 -21.48
CA SER A 27 -20.31 -21.81 -20.33
C SER A 27 -20.49 -22.59 -19.04
N HIS A 28 -20.93 -23.86 -19.04
CA HIS A 28 -21.41 -24.44 -17.77
C HIS A 28 -20.28 -24.75 -16.78
N ILE A 29 -19.18 -25.39 -17.22
CA ILE A 29 -18.05 -25.72 -16.34
C ILE A 29 -17.30 -24.45 -15.92
N GLN A 30 -17.10 -23.50 -16.84
CA GLN A 30 -16.38 -22.26 -16.56
C GLN A 30 -17.20 -21.33 -15.64
N VAL A 31 -18.52 -21.28 -15.80
CA VAL A 31 -19.42 -20.55 -14.89
C VAL A 31 -19.50 -21.24 -13.53
N LEU A 32 -19.60 -22.57 -13.46
CA LEU A 32 -19.59 -23.31 -12.19
C LEU A 32 -18.25 -23.17 -11.45
N ALA A 33 -17.13 -23.22 -12.16
CA ALA A 33 -15.81 -22.97 -11.58
C ALA A 33 -15.67 -21.52 -11.09
N ARG A 34 -16.15 -20.53 -11.87
CA ARG A 34 -16.20 -19.11 -11.44
C ARG A 34 -17.14 -18.89 -10.26
N ARG A 35 -18.27 -19.60 -10.20
CA ARG A 35 -19.24 -19.53 -9.11
C ARG A 35 -18.68 -20.18 -7.84
N LYS A 36 -18.08 -21.38 -7.93
CA LYS A 36 -17.35 -22.01 -6.81
C LYS A 36 -16.19 -21.15 -6.35
N ALA A 37 -15.41 -20.56 -7.26
CA ALA A 37 -14.32 -19.66 -6.90
C ALA A 37 -14.85 -18.42 -6.18
N ARG A 38 -15.93 -17.80 -6.67
CA ARG A 38 -16.60 -16.68 -5.99
C ARG A 38 -17.21 -17.09 -4.64
N GLU A 39 -17.81 -18.27 -4.52
CA GLU A 39 -18.39 -18.78 -3.27
C GLU A 39 -17.31 -19.16 -2.25
N ILE A 40 -16.18 -19.73 -2.68
CA ILE A 40 -15.00 -19.99 -1.85
C ILE A 40 -14.37 -18.68 -1.41
N GLN A 41 -14.22 -17.71 -2.33
CA GLN A 41 -13.71 -16.37 -2.03
C GLN A 41 -14.67 -15.56 -1.14
N ALA A 42 -15.99 -15.77 -1.25
CA ALA A 42 -17.00 -15.17 -0.39
C ALA A 42 -17.10 -15.85 0.98
N LYS A 43 -16.85 -17.17 1.08
CA LYS A 43 -16.71 -17.90 2.35
C LYS A 43 -15.39 -17.61 3.06
N LEU A 44 -14.34 -17.26 2.31
CA LEU A 44 -13.08 -16.69 2.79
C LEU A 44 -13.13 -15.15 2.81
N LYS A 45 -14.28 -14.54 3.12
CA LYS A 45 -14.35 -13.10 3.41
C LYS A 45 -13.57 -12.85 4.69
N TYR A 46 -12.25 -12.71 4.56
CA TYR A 46 -11.46 -12.05 5.57
C TYR A 46 -12.00 -10.62 5.66
N ASN A 47 -12.56 -10.27 6.81
CA ASN A 47 -12.90 -8.89 7.10
C ASN A 47 -11.58 -8.10 7.10
N LYS A 48 -11.35 -7.36 6.02
CA LYS A 48 -10.15 -6.54 5.85
C LYS A 48 -10.55 -5.08 6.01
N HIS A 49 -10.00 -4.46 7.05
CA HIS A 49 -10.08 -3.02 7.24
C HIS A 49 -8.81 -2.36 6.71
N LEU A 50 -8.95 -1.17 6.10
CA LEU A 50 -7.82 -0.38 5.61
C LEU A 50 -7.74 0.89 6.45
N PHE A 51 -6.81 0.93 7.41
CA PHE A 51 -6.56 2.15 8.19
C PHE A 51 -6.11 3.31 7.30
N VAL A 52 -5.25 3.02 6.34
CA VAL A 52 -4.77 3.94 5.31
C VAL A 52 -4.64 3.20 3.99
N HIS A 53 -4.81 3.92 2.87
CA HIS A 53 -4.65 3.35 1.54
C HIS A 53 -4.24 4.42 0.53
N ILE A 54 -3.19 4.13 -0.24
CA ILE A 54 -2.84 4.82 -1.48
C ILE A 54 -3.11 3.83 -2.61
N GLY A 55 -4.03 4.20 -3.51
CA GLY A 55 -4.44 3.34 -4.62
C GLY A 55 -3.42 3.35 -5.75
N GLN A 56 -3.37 2.25 -6.51
CA GLN A 56 -2.73 2.20 -7.82
C GLN A 56 -3.73 2.71 -8.86
N SER A 57 -3.98 4.02 -8.90
CA SER A 57 -4.64 4.62 -10.05
C SER A 57 -3.64 4.70 -11.20
N SER A 58 -4.07 4.33 -12.41
CA SER A 58 -3.27 4.59 -13.61
C SER A 58 -3.15 6.11 -13.77
N PRO A 59 -1.94 6.69 -13.57
CA PRO A 59 -1.79 8.13 -13.67
C PRO A 59 -2.17 8.57 -15.09
N SER A 60 -2.96 9.63 -15.18
CA SER A 60 -3.38 10.24 -16.44
C SER A 60 -2.62 11.54 -16.65
N TYR A 61 -2.35 11.91 -17.91
CA TYR A 61 -1.82 13.24 -18.24
C TYR A 61 -2.71 14.40 -17.78
N SER A 62 -3.98 14.10 -17.45
CA SER A 62 -4.92 15.07 -16.89
C SER A 62 -4.81 15.25 -15.38
N ASP A 63 -4.00 14.46 -14.69
CA ASP A 63 -3.87 14.56 -13.25
C ASP A 63 -3.17 15.87 -12.88
N PRO A 64 -3.69 16.62 -11.89
CA PRO A 64 -3.09 17.88 -11.48
C PRO A 64 -1.69 17.64 -10.92
N TYR A 65 -0.81 18.64 -11.11
CA TYR A 65 0.49 18.63 -10.46
C TYR A 65 0.33 18.59 -8.94
N LEU A 66 1.21 17.83 -8.28
CA LEU A 66 1.23 17.79 -6.82
C LEU A 66 1.58 19.17 -6.26
N GLU A 67 0.84 19.57 -5.25
CA GLU A 67 1.15 20.75 -4.45
C GLU A 67 2.53 20.58 -3.78
N ALA A 68 3.21 21.70 -3.57
CA ALA A 68 4.53 21.72 -2.95
C ALA A 68 4.43 22.18 -1.49
N VAL A 69 5.17 21.52 -0.61
CA VAL A 69 5.33 21.92 0.79
C VAL A 69 6.80 22.17 1.05
N ASP A 70 7.11 23.31 1.66
CA ASP A 70 8.46 23.60 2.12
C ASP A 70 8.83 22.63 3.26
N ILE A 71 9.87 21.83 3.03
CA ILE A 71 10.34 20.81 3.94
C ILE A 71 10.73 21.36 5.31
N ARG A 72 11.11 22.65 5.41
CA ARG A 72 11.45 23.29 6.69
C ARG A 72 10.27 23.32 7.66
N GLN A 73 9.05 23.29 7.15
CA GLN A 73 7.83 23.31 7.98
C GLN A 73 7.61 22.02 8.78
N ILE A 74 8.31 20.94 8.42
CA ILE A 74 8.10 19.62 9.03
C ILE A 74 9.35 19.04 9.70
N TYR A 75 10.48 19.76 9.73
CA TYR A 75 11.73 19.21 10.28
C TYR A 75 11.61 18.79 11.74
N ASP A 76 10.88 19.55 12.57
CA ASP A 76 10.65 19.26 13.98
C ASP A 76 9.85 17.95 14.20
N LYS A 77 9.13 17.50 13.18
CA LYS A 77 8.29 16.28 13.22
C LYS A 77 9.06 15.01 12.85
N PHE A 78 10.31 15.11 12.40
CA PHE A 78 11.11 13.98 11.93
C PHE A 78 12.52 13.96 12.54
N PRO A 79 13.25 12.82 12.49
CA PRO A 79 14.60 12.75 13.03
C PRO A 79 15.54 13.78 12.40
N GLU A 80 16.27 14.51 13.23
CA GLU A 80 17.20 15.57 12.80
C GLU A 80 18.66 15.11 12.71
N LYS A 81 19.01 13.98 13.33
CA LYS A 81 20.38 13.44 13.34
C LYS A 81 20.76 12.90 11.96
N LYS A 82 22.02 12.46 11.81
CA LYS A 82 22.49 11.75 10.61
C LYS A 82 21.53 10.63 10.21
N GLY A 83 21.15 10.57 8.93
CA GLY A 83 20.11 9.69 8.41
C GLY A 83 18.67 10.18 8.66
N GLY A 84 18.51 11.39 9.18
CA GLY A 84 17.26 12.10 9.38
C GLY A 84 16.78 12.86 8.14
N LEU A 85 15.57 13.43 8.20
CA LEU A 85 14.91 13.98 7.01
C LEU A 85 15.73 15.10 6.34
N LYS A 86 16.29 16.01 7.14
CA LYS A 86 17.14 17.10 6.64
C LYS A 86 18.39 16.59 5.93
N ASP A 87 19.14 15.71 6.58
CA ASP A 87 20.37 15.10 6.04
C ASP A 87 20.10 14.33 4.73
N LEU A 88 18.99 13.58 4.68
CA LEU A 88 18.55 12.88 3.48
C LEU A 88 18.22 13.84 2.33
N PHE A 89 17.43 14.88 2.60
CA PHE A 89 17.02 15.84 1.57
C PHE A 89 18.20 16.63 1.02
N GLU A 90 19.13 17.05 1.88
CA GLU A 90 20.33 17.77 1.47
C GLU A 90 21.28 16.91 0.63
N ARG A 91 21.32 15.59 0.86
CA ARG A 91 22.04 14.63 0.01
C ARG A 91 21.34 14.37 -1.32
N GLY A 92 20.01 14.43 -1.33
CA GLY A 92 19.18 14.28 -2.52
C GLY A 92 19.06 12.84 -3.05
N PRO A 93 18.47 12.69 -4.25
CA PRO A 93 17.96 13.76 -5.12
C PRO A 93 16.63 14.35 -4.60
N SER A 94 16.40 15.65 -4.75
CA SER A 94 15.25 16.36 -4.15
C SER A 94 13.89 15.93 -4.70
N ASN A 95 13.83 15.46 -5.94
CA ASN A 95 12.61 14.94 -6.58
C ASN A 95 12.14 13.59 -6.02
N ALA A 96 12.93 12.95 -5.16
CA ALA A 96 12.55 11.70 -4.49
C ALA A 96 11.74 11.93 -3.19
N PHE A 97 11.48 13.18 -2.79
CA PHE A 97 10.93 13.51 -1.48
C PHE A 97 9.47 13.96 -1.54
N PHE A 98 8.63 13.29 -0.75
CA PHE A 98 7.19 13.52 -0.69
C PHE A 98 6.70 13.59 0.75
N LEU A 99 5.64 14.36 0.96
CA LEU A 99 4.84 14.35 2.18
C LEU A 99 3.48 13.77 1.85
N VAL A 100 3.01 12.82 2.65
CA VAL A 100 1.67 12.28 2.55
C VAL A 100 0.93 12.58 3.85
N LYS A 101 -0.16 13.33 3.73
CA LYS A 101 -1.11 13.54 4.82
C LYS A 101 -2.20 12.50 4.72
N PHE A 102 -2.32 11.64 5.72
CA PHE A 102 -3.38 10.65 5.83
C PHE A 102 -4.49 11.11 6.76
N TRP A 103 -5.73 10.80 6.37
CA TRP A 103 -6.88 10.71 7.25
C TRP A 103 -7.19 9.23 7.46
N ALA A 104 -6.72 8.70 8.57
CA ALA A 104 -6.81 7.28 8.89
C ALA A 104 -8.22 6.89 9.33
N ASP A 105 -8.74 5.79 8.78
CA ASP A 105 -10.03 5.25 9.17
C ASP A 105 -9.85 4.31 10.36
N LEU A 106 -10.34 4.72 11.52
CA LEU A 106 -10.34 3.92 12.74
C LEU A 106 -11.69 3.22 13.00
N ASN A 107 -12.69 3.42 12.12
CA ASN A 107 -14.05 2.90 12.30
C ASN A 107 -14.14 1.44 11.87
N THR A 108 -13.56 0.55 12.68
CA THR A 108 -13.59 -0.89 12.44
C THR A 108 -14.24 -1.64 13.59
N ASN A 109 -15.19 -2.49 13.24
CA ASN A 109 -15.84 -3.44 14.15
C ASN A 109 -15.13 -4.81 14.15
N ILE A 110 -13.95 -4.92 13.53
CA ILE A 110 -13.15 -6.14 13.63
C ILE A 110 -12.75 -6.27 15.10
N GLU A 111 -13.32 -7.27 15.77
CA GLU A 111 -13.17 -7.49 17.20
C GLU A 111 -11.69 -7.66 17.56
N ASP A 112 -11.27 -6.99 18.63
CA ASP A 112 -9.92 -7.05 19.18
C ASP A 112 -9.67 -8.37 19.96
N GLU A 113 -10.35 -9.47 19.59
CA GLU A 113 -10.24 -10.82 20.19
C GLU A 113 -8.88 -11.52 19.97
N GLY A 114 -7.82 -10.75 19.70
CA GLY A 114 -6.44 -11.26 19.60
C GLY A 114 -6.12 -12.09 18.35
N SER A 115 -7.10 -12.39 17.48
CA SER A 115 -6.90 -13.18 16.25
C SER A 115 -6.67 -12.34 14.99
N SER A 116 -6.73 -11.00 15.11
CA SER A 116 -6.63 -10.07 13.99
C SER A 116 -5.18 -9.84 13.55
N PHE A 117 -4.92 -9.96 12.25
CA PHE A 117 -3.61 -9.68 11.65
C PHE A 117 -3.49 -8.20 11.25
N TYR A 118 -2.47 -7.53 11.79
CA TYR A 118 -2.09 -6.16 11.44
C TYR A 118 -0.84 -6.17 10.57
N GLY A 119 -0.92 -5.60 9.36
CA GLY A 119 0.24 -5.56 8.46
C GLY A 119 0.14 -4.48 7.41
N VAL A 120 1.31 -4.16 6.85
CA VAL A 120 1.51 -3.23 5.74
C VAL A 120 1.80 -3.99 4.46
N SER A 121 1.37 -3.47 3.33
CA SER A 121 1.79 -3.97 2.02
C SER A 121 2.13 -2.80 1.13
N SER A 122 3.26 -2.86 0.46
CA SER A 122 3.70 -1.85 -0.50
C SER A 122 4.25 -2.52 -1.75
N GLN A 123 4.16 -1.78 -2.86
CA GLN A 123 4.64 -2.19 -4.15
C GLN A 123 5.34 -1.01 -4.80
N TYR A 124 6.50 -1.28 -5.39
CA TYR A 124 7.31 -0.30 -6.11
C TYR A 124 7.66 -0.87 -7.48
N GLU A 125 7.94 0.02 -8.43
CA GLU A 125 8.33 -0.32 -9.80
C GLU A 125 9.54 0.52 -10.20
N SER A 126 10.45 -0.08 -10.96
CA SER A 126 11.65 0.56 -11.49
C SER A 126 11.94 0.07 -12.92
N PRO A 127 12.47 0.93 -13.80
CA PRO A 127 13.00 0.49 -15.10
C PRO A 127 14.29 -0.33 -14.95
N GLU A 128 15.00 -0.20 -13.83
CA GLU A 128 16.30 -0.81 -13.59
C GLU A 128 16.24 -1.94 -12.57
N ASN A 129 17.04 -2.99 -12.81
CA ASN A 129 17.21 -4.09 -11.87
C ASN A 129 18.17 -3.69 -10.77
N MET A 130 17.63 -3.41 -9.59
CA MET A 130 18.42 -3.10 -8.40
C MET A 130 17.92 -3.90 -7.19
N ILE A 131 18.74 -3.96 -6.15
CA ILE A 131 18.32 -4.44 -4.83
C ILE A 131 18.01 -3.22 -3.99
N ILE A 132 16.83 -3.17 -3.41
CA ILE A 132 16.39 -2.02 -2.62
C ILE A 132 16.34 -2.37 -1.14
N THR A 133 16.61 -1.38 -0.30
CA THR A 133 16.39 -1.42 1.14
C THR A 133 15.30 -0.42 1.48
N CYS A 134 14.21 -0.88 2.09
CA CYS A 134 13.12 -0.06 2.59
C CYS A 134 13.25 0.08 4.11
N SER A 135 13.63 1.27 4.58
CA SER A 135 13.62 1.65 5.99
C SER A 135 12.31 2.37 6.32
N THR A 136 11.58 1.89 7.33
CA THR A 136 10.37 2.52 7.85
C THR A 136 10.60 2.90 9.31
N LYS A 137 10.76 4.19 9.58
CA LYS A 137 11.02 4.76 10.91
C LYS A 137 9.75 5.34 11.48
N VAL A 138 9.29 4.80 12.61
CA VAL A 138 8.18 5.37 13.38
C VAL A 138 8.75 6.38 14.37
N CYS A 139 8.16 7.56 14.39
CA CYS A 139 8.67 8.72 15.12
C CYS A 139 7.61 9.27 16.08
N SER A 140 8.07 9.72 17.25
CA SER A 140 7.27 10.42 18.25
C SER A 140 8.00 11.68 18.68
N PHE A 141 7.36 12.85 18.58
CA PHE A 141 7.97 14.15 18.85
C PHE A 141 9.31 14.33 18.12
N GLY A 142 9.34 14.01 16.82
CA GLY A 142 10.54 14.10 15.97
C GLY A 142 11.63 13.06 16.26
N LYS A 143 11.44 12.16 17.22
CA LYS A 143 12.45 11.14 17.59
C LYS A 143 12.05 9.77 17.08
N GLN A 144 13.00 9.06 16.48
CA GLN A 144 12.83 7.66 16.10
C GLN A 144 12.57 6.79 17.35
N VAL A 145 11.46 6.06 17.34
CA VAL A 145 11.07 5.12 18.40
C VAL A 145 11.38 3.68 17.97
N VAL A 146 11.06 3.33 16.73
CA VAL A 146 11.34 2.03 16.14
C VAL A 146 11.62 2.19 14.65
N GLU A 147 12.46 1.31 14.11
CA GLU A 147 12.75 1.24 12.69
C GLU A 147 12.65 -0.21 12.23
N LYS A 148 12.01 -0.40 11.08
CA LYS A 148 11.97 -1.67 10.37
C LYS A 148 12.72 -1.53 9.06
N VAL A 149 13.66 -2.41 8.79
CA VAL A 149 14.45 -2.43 7.55
C VAL A 149 14.17 -3.72 6.81
N GLU A 150 13.74 -3.61 5.56
CA GLU A 150 13.40 -4.74 4.69
C GLU A 150 14.21 -4.63 3.39
N THR A 151 14.84 -5.74 2.97
CA THR A 151 15.59 -5.81 1.71
C THR A 151 14.78 -6.56 0.67
N GLU A 152 14.49 -5.92 -0.46
CA GLU A 152 13.67 -6.47 -1.53
C GLU A 152 14.47 -6.62 -2.82
N TYR A 153 14.15 -7.70 -3.53
CA TYR A 153 14.78 -8.07 -4.80
C TYR A 153 13.78 -7.87 -5.93
N ALA A 154 14.28 -7.32 -7.04
CA ALA A 154 13.49 -7.06 -8.22
C ALA A 154 12.90 -8.35 -8.81
N ARG A 155 11.65 -8.26 -9.29
CA ARG A 155 11.01 -9.28 -10.12
C ARG A 155 10.66 -8.68 -11.46
N TYR A 156 11.12 -9.30 -12.54
CA TYR A 156 10.83 -8.80 -13.87
C TYR A 156 9.39 -9.13 -14.28
N GLU A 157 8.57 -8.11 -14.54
CA GLU A 157 7.17 -8.21 -14.93
C GLU A 157 6.87 -7.16 -16.02
N ASN A 158 6.31 -7.56 -17.16
CA ASN A 158 5.83 -6.66 -18.22
C ASN A 158 6.81 -5.52 -18.64
N GLY A 159 8.11 -5.80 -18.74
CA GLY A 159 9.10 -4.82 -19.18
C GLY A 159 9.66 -3.90 -18.10
N HIS A 160 9.24 -4.07 -16.84
CA HIS A 160 9.75 -3.33 -15.69
C HIS A 160 10.12 -4.30 -14.55
N TYR A 161 10.76 -3.78 -13.51
CA TYR A 161 11.12 -4.51 -12.30
C TYR A 161 10.20 -4.10 -11.16
N SER A 162 9.47 -5.08 -10.60
CA SER A 162 8.55 -4.88 -9.48
C SER A 162 9.17 -5.35 -8.16
N TYR A 163 8.84 -4.64 -7.09
CA TYR A 163 9.25 -4.91 -5.72
C TYR A 163 8.00 -4.98 -4.85
N ARG A 164 7.89 -5.98 -3.98
CA ARG A 164 6.66 -6.18 -3.20
C ARG A 164 6.94 -6.62 -1.77
N ILE A 165 6.71 -5.69 -0.84
CA ILE A 165 6.62 -6.00 0.58
C ILE A 165 5.18 -6.45 0.83
N HIS A 166 4.96 -7.76 0.95
CA HIS A 166 3.62 -8.33 1.05
C HIS A 166 3.27 -8.74 2.48
N ARG A 167 2.17 -8.18 3.01
CA ARG A 167 1.64 -8.48 4.36
C ARG A 167 2.75 -8.48 5.42
N SER A 168 3.60 -7.48 5.38
CA SER A 168 4.64 -7.30 6.37
C SER A 168 4.00 -6.94 7.72
N PRO A 169 4.22 -7.73 8.79
CA PRO A 169 3.52 -7.54 10.05
C PRO A 169 3.92 -6.21 10.70
N LEU A 170 2.94 -5.50 11.26
CA LEU A 170 3.21 -4.36 12.13
C LEU A 170 3.88 -4.84 13.42
N CYS A 171 4.78 -4.04 13.97
CA CYS A 171 5.39 -4.34 15.25
C CYS A 171 4.39 -4.13 16.40
N GLU A 172 4.68 -4.74 17.55
CA GLU A 172 3.84 -4.65 18.75
C GLU A 172 3.57 -3.20 19.18
N TYR A 173 4.58 -2.32 19.08
CA TYR A 173 4.44 -0.90 19.36
C TYR A 173 3.30 -0.26 18.53
N MET A 174 3.28 -0.54 17.22
CA MET A 174 2.28 0.02 16.31
C MET A 174 0.88 -0.54 16.57
N ILE A 175 0.78 -1.83 16.87
CA ILE A 175 -0.51 -2.47 17.20
C ILE A 175 -1.07 -1.86 18.48
N ASN A 176 -0.26 -1.79 19.54
CA ASN A 176 -0.64 -1.18 20.82
C ASN A 176 -0.98 0.31 20.68
N PHE A 177 -0.27 1.04 19.80
CA PHE A 177 -0.58 2.43 19.50
C PHE A 177 -1.98 2.58 18.87
N ILE A 178 -2.30 1.79 17.84
CA ILE A 178 -3.63 1.79 17.19
C ILE A 178 -4.71 1.43 18.22
N HIS A 179 -4.48 0.43 19.06
CA HIS A 179 -5.40 0.06 20.13
C HIS A 179 -5.67 1.22 21.08
N LYS A 180 -4.62 1.84 21.65
CA LYS A 180 -4.79 2.97 22.56
C LYS A 180 -5.49 4.16 21.89
N LEU A 181 -5.15 4.44 20.64
CA LEU A 181 -5.75 5.53 19.87
C LEU A 181 -7.26 5.31 19.65
N LYS A 182 -7.68 4.10 19.28
CA LYS A 182 -9.10 3.72 19.10
C LYS A 182 -9.94 3.86 20.37
N HIS A 183 -9.33 3.73 21.55
CA HIS A 183 -10.03 3.80 22.84
C HIS A 183 -10.15 5.22 23.40
N LEU A 184 -9.58 6.23 22.73
CA LEU A 184 -9.80 7.61 23.13
C LEU A 184 -11.26 8.01 22.88
N PRO A 185 -11.89 8.76 23.81
CA PRO A 185 -13.33 9.01 23.75
C PRO A 185 -13.72 9.94 22.60
N GLU A 186 -12.81 10.83 22.19
CA GLU A 186 -13.12 11.89 21.23
C GLU A 186 -12.05 12.02 20.14
N LYS A 187 -12.48 12.32 18.90
CA LYS A 187 -11.60 12.44 17.74
C LYS A 187 -10.52 13.51 17.89
N TYR A 188 -10.83 14.62 18.57
CA TYR A 188 -9.83 15.67 18.78
C TYR A 188 -8.66 15.16 19.64
N MET A 189 -8.93 14.30 20.64
CA MET A 189 -7.87 13.70 21.46
C MET A 189 -6.99 12.77 20.62
N MET A 190 -7.60 12.02 19.71
CA MET A 190 -6.86 11.19 18.75
C MET A 190 -5.94 12.05 17.87
N ASN A 191 -6.46 13.15 17.33
CA ASN A 191 -5.68 14.07 16.51
C ASN A 191 -4.55 14.76 17.32
N SER A 192 -4.77 15.12 18.58
CA SER A 192 -3.70 15.63 19.46
C SER A 192 -2.58 14.62 19.67
N VAL A 193 -2.89 13.32 19.75
CA VAL A 193 -1.87 12.27 19.79
C VAL A 193 -1.16 12.12 18.44
N LEU A 194 -1.92 12.15 17.34
CA LEU A 194 -1.37 11.99 15.98
C LEU A 194 -0.52 13.17 15.52
N GLU A 195 -0.71 14.37 16.08
CA GLU A 195 0.07 15.58 15.74
C GLU A 195 1.58 15.37 15.87
N ASN A 196 2.00 14.56 16.84
CA ASN A 196 3.41 14.25 17.10
C ASN A 196 3.79 12.82 16.73
N PHE A 197 2.91 12.11 16.02
CA PHE A 197 3.15 10.77 15.49
C PHE A 197 3.39 10.84 13.98
N THR A 198 4.58 10.45 13.54
CA THR A 198 4.95 10.47 12.12
C THR A 198 5.67 9.19 11.72
N ILE A 199 5.68 8.90 10.42
CA ILE A 199 6.45 7.79 9.86
C ILE A 199 7.31 8.32 8.73
N LEU A 200 8.60 8.00 8.75
CA LEU A 200 9.53 8.31 7.66
C LEU A 200 9.90 7.01 6.95
N GLN A 201 9.51 6.88 5.69
CA GLN A 201 9.87 5.76 4.84
C GLN A 201 10.95 6.18 3.84
N VAL A 202 12.06 5.43 3.81
CA VAL A 202 13.20 5.70 2.94
C VAL A 202 13.53 4.42 2.18
N VAL A 203 13.39 4.47 0.86
CA VAL A 203 13.79 3.41 -0.06
C VAL A 203 15.12 3.81 -0.66
N THR A 204 16.13 2.97 -0.48
CA THR A 204 17.47 3.18 -1.00
C THR A 204 17.91 2.05 -1.92
N ASN A 205 18.75 2.37 -2.91
CA ASN A 205 19.51 1.35 -3.62
C ASN A 205 20.56 0.79 -2.64
N ARG A 206 20.55 -0.53 -2.44
CA ARG A 206 21.40 -1.20 -1.45
C ARG A 206 22.89 -1.05 -1.78
N ASP A 207 23.24 -1.07 -3.06
CA ASP A 207 24.64 -1.12 -3.47
C ASP A 207 25.24 0.30 -3.60
N THR A 208 24.45 1.27 -4.08
CA THR A 208 24.91 2.67 -4.26
C THR A 208 24.61 3.59 -3.08
N GLN A 209 23.71 3.17 -2.17
CA GLN A 209 23.16 3.99 -1.07
C GLN A 209 22.37 5.23 -1.54
N GLU A 210 22.03 5.29 -2.83
CA GLU A 210 21.19 6.34 -3.40
C GLU A 210 19.77 6.31 -2.81
N THR A 211 19.22 7.48 -2.51
CA THR A 211 17.83 7.63 -2.09
C THR A 211 16.93 7.54 -3.33
N LEU A 212 16.13 6.48 -3.45
CA LEU A 212 15.21 6.29 -4.56
C LEU A 212 13.85 6.94 -4.30
N LEU A 213 13.40 6.88 -3.05
CA LEU A 213 12.13 7.43 -2.61
C LEU A 213 12.18 7.72 -1.11
N CYS A 214 11.70 8.88 -0.70
CA CYS A 214 11.58 9.28 0.68
C CYS A 214 10.18 9.86 0.92
N ILE A 215 9.41 9.22 1.79
CA ILE A 215 8.04 9.63 2.10
C ILE A 215 7.92 9.92 3.59
N ALA A 216 7.58 11.17 3.89
CA ALA A 216 7.19 11.64 5.20
C ALA A 216 5.66 11.48 5.35
N TYR A 217 5.21 10.71 6.33
CA TYR A 217 3.80 10.51 6.63
C TYR A 217 3.38 11.27 7.88
N VAL A 218 2.30 12.04 7.76
CA VAL A 218 1.59 12.72 8.86
C VAL A 218 0.14 12.27 8.88
N PHE A 219 -0.50 12.30 10.05
CA PHE A 219 -1.78 11.62 10.26
C PHE A 219 -2.81 12.49 10.97
N GLU A 220 -4.06 12.33 10.57
CA GLU A 220 -5.27 12.72 11.27
C GLU A 220 -6.26 11.55 11.24
N VAL A 221 -7.30 11.57 12.06
CA VAL A 221 -8.41 10.61 11.99
C VAL A 221 -9.45 11.10 10.99
N SER A 222 -9.95 10.18 10.17
CA SER A 222 -10.97 10.48 9.17
C SER A 222 -12.34 10.85 9.79
N ALA A 223 -13.08 11.68 9.07
CA ALA A 223 -14.51 11.82 9.28
C ALA A 223 -15.19 10.47 8.95
N SER A 224 -16.07 9.99 9.84
CA SER A 224 -16.58 8.61 9.84
C SER A 224 -17.36 8.22 8.57
N GLU A 225 -17.79 9.20 7.78
CA GLU A 225 -18.56 9.00 6.55
C GLU A 225 -17.67 8.68 5.33
N HIS A 226 -16.38 8.99 5.38
CA HIS A 226 -15.54 9.07 4.16
C HIS A 226 -14.48 7.97 4.03
N GLY A 227 -14.38 7.04 4.99
CA GLY A 227 -13.32 6.03 5.00
C GLY A 227 -11.92 6.66 5.04
N ALA A 228 -10.88 5.90 4.67
CA ALA A 228 -9.51 6.43 4.68
C ALA A 228 -9.26 7.35 3.48
N GLN A 229 -8.65 8.51 3.72
CA GLN A 229 -8.27 9.47 2.67
C GLN A 229 -6.80 9.86 2.78
N HIS A 230 -6.25 10.46 1.73
CA HIS A 230 -4.90 11.00 1.75
C HIS A 230 -4.73 12.18 0.79
N HIS A 231 -3.69 12.96 1.01
CA HIS A 231 -3.20 13.96 0.07
C HIS A 231 -1.68 13.85 -0.03
N ILE A 232 -1.13 14.02 -1.24
CA ILE A 232 0.30 13.86 -1.53
C ILE A 232 0.86 15.21 -1.96
N TYR A 233 1.97 15.60 -1.34
CA TYR A 233 2.72 16.81 -1.64
C TYR A 233 4.14 16.45 -2.06
N ARG A 234 4.72 17.25 -2.95
CA ARG A 234 6.16 17.23 -3.19
C ARG A 234 6.86 18.08 -2.13
N LEU A 235 7.95 17.58 -1.56
CA LEU A 235 8.78 18.36 -0.66
C LEU A 235 9.78 19.20 -1.45
N VAL A 236 9.82 20.50 -1.16
CA VAL A 236 10.73 21.47 -1.78
C VAL A 236 11.46 22.25 -0.69
N LYS A 237 12.54 22.94 -1.06
CA LYS A 237 13.24 23.88 -0.19
C LYS A 237 13.31 25.21 -0.95
N GLU A 238 12.28 26.03 -0.76
CA GLU A 238 12.17 27.38 -1.36
C GLU A 238 12.67 28.47 -0.41
#